data_AF-A0A0S3QUT0-F1
#
_entry.id   AF-A0A0S3QUT0-F1
#
_cell.length_a   1.000
_cell.length_b   1.000
_cell.length_c   1.000
_cell.angle_alpha   90.00
_cell.angle_beta   90.00
_cell.angle_gamma   90.00
#
_symmetry.space_group_name_H-M   'P 1'
#
loop_
_entity.id
_entity.type
_entity.pdbx_description
1 polymer ?
#
loop_
_entity_poly.entity_id
_entity_poly.type
_entity_poly.pdbx_seq_one_letter_code
_entity_poly.pdbx_strand_id
1 'polypeptide(L)'
;MKKAVALRYKLGQDEVPKVVAKGAGKLAEKILEIAKKHNIPIEKNAPLVNTLYRIELGSEIPPELYVAVAEVLAFVYSKRRT
;
A
#
# COMPACT_ATOMS: atom_id res chain seq x y z
N MET A 1 12.72 -8.07 -10.49
CA MET A 1 11.57 -7.34 -11.10
C MET A 1 10.96 -6.40 -10.07
N LYS A 2 10.77 -5.12 -10.43
CA LYS A 2 10.14 -4.11 -9.55
C LYS A 2 8.65 -4.43 -9.38
N LYS A 3 8.13 -4.35 -8.15
CA LYS A 3 6.72 -4.51 -7.83
C LYS A 3 6.22 -3.29 -7.07
N ALA A 4 4.92 -3.00 -7.19
CA ALA A 4 4.22 -2.00 -6.41
C ALA A 4 2.85 -2.53 -6.01
N VAL A 5 2.42 -2.18 -4.80
CA VAL A 5 1.08 -2.44 -4.28
C VAL A 5 0.56 -1.15 -3.67
N ALA A 6 -0.68 -0.79 -3.99
CA ALA A 6 -1.37 0.35 -3.39
C ALA A 6 -2.40 -0.15 -2.39
N LEU A 7 -2.38 0.44 -1.19
CA LEU A 7 -3.34 0.17 -0.13
C LEU A 7 -4.28 1.36 0.02
N ARG A 8 -5.53 1.07 0.38
CA ARG A 8 -6.51 2.07 0.81
C ARG A 8 -6.98 1.76 2.21
N TYR A 9 -7.06 2.79 3.04
CA TYR A 9 -7.72 2.72 4.33
C TYR A 9 -8.51 4.01 4.56
N LYS A 10 -9.84 3.91 4.55
CA LYS A 10 -10.74 5.02 4.84
C LYS A 10 -11.31 4.87 6.25
N LEU A 11 -10.91 5.76 7.16
CA LEU A 11 -11.44 5.81 8.52
C LEU A 11 -12.97 5.92 8.51
N GLY A 12 -13.64 5.08 9.30
CA GLY A 12 -15.10 5.03 9.39
C GLY A 12 -15.81 4.34 8.22
N GLN A 13 -15.08 3.82 7.22
CA GLN A 13 -15.66 3.05 6.11
C GLN A 13 -15.00 1.68 5.93
N ASP A 14 -13.67 1.63 5.99
CA ASP A 14 -12.91 0.39 5.89
C ASP A 14 -12.57 -0.08 7.32
N GLU A 15 -12.95 -1.30 7.68
CA GLU A 15 -12.52 -1.91 8.95
C GLU A 15 -11.00 -2.16 8.94
N VAL A 16 -10.49 -2.64 7.81
CA VAL A 16 -9.07 -2.91 7.58
C VAL A 16 -8.62 -2.44 6.20
N PRO A 17 -7.30 -2.17 6.00
CA PRO A 17 -6.78 -1.73 4.71
C PRO A 17 -7.03 -2.74 3.58
N LYS A 18 -7.33 -2.23 2.38
CA LYS A 18 -7.60 -3.02 1.17
C LYS A 18 -6.53 -2.84 0.11
N VAL A 19 -6.21 -3.90 -0.62
CA VAL A 19 -5.34 -3.84 -1.80
C VAL A 19 -6.14 -3.31 -2.98
N VAL A 20 -5.86 -2.09 -3.43
CA VAL A 20 -6.63 -1.43 -4.50
C VAL A 20 -5.91 -1.36 -5.84
N ALA A 21 -4.59 -1.58 -5.84
CA ALA A 21 -3.82 -1.78 -7.07
C ALA A 21 -2.59 -2.65 -6.78
N LYS A 22 -2.16 -3.43 -7.76
CA LYS A 22 -0.88 -4.16 -7.72
C LYS A 22 -0.33 -4.34 -9.12
N GLY A 23 0.99 -4.30 -9.26
CA GLY A 23 1.64 -4.44 -10.55
C GLY A 23 3.13 -4.73 -10.46
N ALA A 24 3.69 -5.19 -11.57
CA ALA A 24 5.11 -5.48 -11.70
C ALA A 24 5.68 -4.87 -13.00
N GLY A 25 7.00 -4.64 -13.03
CA GLY A 25 7.67 -4.02 -14.19
C GLY A 25 7.06 -2.66 -14.54
N LYS A 26 6.69 -2.47 -15.81
CA LYS A 26 6.08 -1.23 -16.32
C LYS A 26 4.79 -0.84 -15.58
N LEU A 27 3.99 -1.81 -15.16
CA LEU A 27 2.75 -1.52 -14.42
C LEU A 27 3.07 -0.99 -13.02
N ALA A 28 4.11 -1.52 -12.36
CA ALA A 28 4.56 -0.98 -11.08
C ALA A 28 5.06 0.47 -11.21
N GLU A 29 5.77 0.78 -12.30
CA GLU A 29 6.21 2.14 -12.60
C GLU A 29 5.02 3.08 -12.79
N LYS A 30 3.99 2.65 -13.52
CA LYS A 30 2.78 3.46 -13.72
C LYS A 30 2.01 3.71 -12.43
N ILE A 31 1.90 2.70 -11.56
CA ILE A 31 1.28 2.85 -10.23
C ILE A 31 2.03 3.93 -9.42
N LEU A 32 3.36 3.87 -9.41
CA LEU A 32 4.19 4.84 -8.68
C LEU A 32 4.11 6.25 -9.28
N GLU A 33 4.03 6.38 -10.60
CA GLU A 33 3.82 7.66 -11.30
C GLU A 33 2.49 8.30 -10.90
N ILE A 34 1.40 7.53 -10.91
CA ILE A 34 0.06 7.99 -10.49
C ILE A 34 0.08 8.36 -9.01
N ALA A 35 0.67 7.53 -8.15
CA ALA A 35 0.78 7.82 -6.72
C ALA A 35 1.47 9.17 -6.48
N LYS A 36 2.60 9.44 -7.16
CA LYS A 36 3.28 10.75 -7.09
C LYS A 36 2.39 11.90 -7.56
N LYS A 37 1.72 11.75 -8.71
CA LYS A 37 0.83 12.78 -9.27
C LYS A 37 -0.31 13.18 -8.31
N HIS A 38 -0.79 12.22 -7.52
CA HIS A 38 -1.87 12.43 -6.57
C HIS A 38 -1.39 12.65 -5.12
N ASN A 39 -0.09 12.87 -4.90
CA ASN A 39 0.51 13.05 -3.57
C ASN A 39 0.18 11.90 -2.61
N ILE A 40 0.11 10.67 -3.14
CA ILE A 40 -0.03 9.45 -2.36
C ILE A 40 1.36 9.08 -1.83
N PRO A 41 1.53 8.93 -0.51
CA PRO A 41 2.79 8.53 0.09
C PRO A 41 3.29 7.18 -0.43
N ILE A 42 4.59 7.08 -0.68
CA ILE A 42 5.25 5.89 -1.22
C ILE A 42 6.30 5.43 -0.22
N GLU A 43 6.19 4.20 0.25
CA GLU A 43 7.15 3.56 1.15
C GLU A 43 7.84 2.40 0.44
N LYS A 44 9.14 2.20 0.69
CA LYS A 44 9.95 1.17 0.02
C LYS A 44 10.25 0.03 0.99
N ASN A 45 9.40 -0.99 0.97
CA ASN A 45 9.58 -2.20 1.77
C ASN A 45 9.44 -3.46 0.88
N ALA A 46 10.56 -4.01 0.40
CA ALA A 46 10.53 -5.12 -0.54
C ALA A 46 9.91 -6.42 0.04
N PRO A 47 10.21 -6.83 1.29
CA PRO A 47 9.52 -7.96 1.93
C PRO A 47 8.00 -7.78 1.97
N LEU A 48 7.53 -6.64 2.50
CA LEU A 48 6.10 -6.37 2.64
C LEU A 48 5.40 -6.30 1.28
N VAL A 49 6.02 -5.64 0.28
CA VAL A 49 5.48 -5.59 -1.08
C VAL A 49 5.34 -6.99 -1.68
N ASN A 50 6.31 -7.89 -1.48
CA ASN A 50 6.22 -9.26 -1.98
C ASN A 50 5.07 -10.04 -1.33
N THR A 51 4.84 -9.86 -0.04
CA THR A 51 3.72 -10.51 0.66
C THR A 51 2.38 -9.92 0.22
N LEU A 52 2.24 -8.60 0.22
CA LEU A 52 1.02 -7.90 -0.21
C LEU A 52 0.66 -8.19 -1.67
N TYR A 53 1.64 -8.40 -2.55
CA TYR A 53 1.40 -8.70 -3.96
C TYR A 53 0.63 -10.01 -4.18
N ARG A 54 0.72 -10.94 -3.22
CA ARG A 54 0.01 -12.23 -3.27
C ARG A 54 -1.46 -12.12 -2.91
N ILE A 55 -1.87 -11.04 -2.24
CA ILE A 55 -3.26 -10.80 -1.84
C ILE A 55 -4.09 -10.44 -3.07
N GLU A 56 -5.32 -10.94 -3.13
CA GLU A 56 -6.25 -10.65 -4.21
C GLU A 56 -6.59 -9.15 -4.30
N LEU A 57 -6.76 -8.67 -5.53
CA LEU A 57 -7.11 -7.27 -5.76
C LEU A 57 -8.53 -7.00 -5.24
N GLY A 58 -8.71 -5.92 -4.49
CA GLY A 58 -9.98 -5.56 -3.85
C GLY A 58 -10.17 -6.20 -2.47
N SER A 59 -9.35 -7.19 -2.11
CA SER A 59 -9.43 -7.86 -0.82
C SER A 59 -8.78 -7.06 0.31
N GLU A 60 -9.24 -7.35 1.51
CA GLU A 60 -8.66 -6.89 2.76
C GLU A 60 -7.31 -7.58 3.01
N ILE A 61 -6.42 -6.87 3.70
CA ILE A 61 -5.19 -7.49 4.17
C ILE A 61 -5.51 -8.56 5.23
N PRO A 62 -4.75 -9.66 5.30
CA PRO A 62 -4.99 -10.68 6.30
C PRO A 62 -4.37 -10.28 7.67
N PRO A 63 -4.86 -10.85 8.78
CA PRO A 63 -4.45 -10.46 10.15
C PRO A 63 -2.96 -10.45 10.42
N GLU A 64 -2.21 -11.40 9.85
CA GLU A 64 -0.76 -11.51 9.99
C GLU A 64 0.00 -10.30 9.42
N LEU A 65 -0.64 -9.46 8.61
CA LEU A 65 -0.06 -8.24 8.06
C LEU A 65 -0.51 -6.97 8.77
N TYR A 66 -1.40 -7.05 9.76
CA TYR A 66 -1.95 -5.86 10.42
C TYR A 66 -0.87 -4.99 11.04
N VAL A 67 0.06 -5.59 11.78
CA VAL A 67 1.15 -4.85 12.44
C VAL A 67 2.03 -4.14 11.41
N ALA A 68 2.50 -4.86 10.40
CA ALA A 68 3.38 -4.30 9.37
C ALA A 68 2.70 -3.18 8.56
N VAL A 69 1.41 -3.31 8.26
CA VAL A 69 0.67 -2.25 7.56
C VAL A 69 0.36 -1.07 8.49
N ALA A 70 0.05 -1.32 9.77
CA ALA A 70 -0.17 -0.26 10.75
C ALA A 70 1.09 0.60 10.95
N GLU A 71 2.28 0.00 10.98
CA GLU A 71 3.55 0.73 11.05
C GLU A 71 3.74 1.67 9.84
N VAL A 72 3.44 1.19 8.63
CA VAL A 72 3.49 2.01 7.41
C VAL A 72 2.49 3.17 7.48
N LEU A 73 1.25 2.89 7.92
CA LEU A 73 0.22 3.92 8.08
C LEU A 73 0.63 4.96 9.13
N ALA A 74 1.16 4.53 10.28
CA ALA A 74 1.63 5.41 11.34
C ALA A 74 2.75 6.32 10.87
N PHE A 75 3.72 5.78 10.12
CA PHE A 75 4.81 6.55 9.50
C PHE A 75 4.30 7.58 8.49
N VAL A 76 3.32 7.20 7.67
CA VAL A 76 2.73 8.10 6.68
C VAL A 76 1.92 9.22 7.35
N TYR A 77 1.15 8.91 8.39
CA TYR A 77 0.35 9.90 9.11
C TYR A 77 1.19 10.84 9.98
N SER A 78 2.29 10.38 10.56
CA SER A 78 3.19 11.25 11.33
C SER A 78 3.83 12.33 10.44
N LYS A 79 4.22 11.96 9.21
CA LYS A 79 4.78 12.90 8.22
C LYS A 79 3.79 13.92 7.66
N ARG A 80 2.48 13.74 7.86
CA ARG A 80 1.45 14.72 7.45
C ARG A 80 1.18 15.80 8.51
N ARG A 81 1.70 15.64 9.74
CA ARG A 81 1.51 16.60 10.84
C ARG A 81 2.61 17.67 10.92
N THR A 82 3.59 17.63 10.02
CA THR A 82 4.69 18.59 9.87
C THR A 82 4.66 19.18 8.48
#